data_AF-A0A136KWT5-F1
#
_entry.id   AF-A0A136KWT5-F1
#
_cell.length_a   1.000
_cell.length_b   1.000
_cell.length_c   1.000
_cell.angle_alpha   90.00
_cell.angle_beta   90.00
_cell.angle_gamma   90.00
#
_symmetry.space_group_name_H-M   'P 1'
#
loop_
_entity.id
_entity.type
_entity.pdbx_description
1 polymer ?
#
loop_
_entity_poly.entity_id
_entity_poly.type
_entity_poly.pdbx_seq_one_letter_code
_entity_poly.pdbx_strand_id
1 'polypeptide(L)'
;MSFSQGLEVVIGLVFVFYVLGAIVSLITQWMNEAFETRGKSLEKHLKKIVGDSHVGDFVKLPQLQALRPIRYKSWYSFITSATEPKMVEKIPVATLVDSYFDFVGLTATTEITGDKLKELISAFPDSEGKRAIAKWVGQGVTNLEDLRKRTTAYFTGLTDQAAATFRSNSRSFVITLSIFLTLLLGTDSIQLARTLWQNAGVRALAVAQAEMVVQMQQADGSAPEVNVDDLLQQLIDLNVVKIGWWQTELPPAGSTAGTWLGFIVLKALGLGLTVMAVSQGSSFWYDFLKKLVSKGGSSSSSSSDNEPKG
;
A
#
# COMPACT_ATOMS: atom_id res chain seq x y z
N MET A 1 -30.66 -0.91 -14.14
CA MET A 1 -30.18 -1.96 -15.08
C MET A 1 -30.48 -3.31 -14.43
N SER A 2 -30.90 -4.34 -15.16
CA SER A 2 -31.14 -5.66 -14.56
C SER A 2 -29.93 -6.55 -14.87
N PHE A 3 -29.10 -6.82 -13.86
CA PHE A 3 -28.02 -7.80 -13.98
C PHE A 3 -28.60 -9.22 -13.86
N SER A 4 -27.86 -10.25 -14.29
CA SER A 4 -28.23 -11.63 -13.97
C SER A 4 -27.89 -11.93 -12.50
N GLN A 5 -28.64 -12.82 -11.85
CA GLN A 5 -28.38 -13.19 -10.44
C GLN A 5 -26.92 -13.59 -10.19
N GLY A 6 -26.32 -14.36 -11.11
CA GLY A 6 -24.91 -14.75 -11.01
C GLY A 6 -23.96 -13.55 -11.05
N LEU A 7 -24.23 -12.58 -11.93
CA LEU A 7 -23.42 -11.36 -12.02
C LEU A 7 -23.58 -10.47 -10.78
N GLU A 8 -24.80 -10.34 -10.24
CA GLU A 8 -25.06 -9.61 -9.00
C GLU A 8 -24.30 -10.21 -7.80
N VAL A 9 -24.23 -11.55 -7.70
CA VAL A 9 -23.43 -12.22 -6.66
C VAL A 9 -21.95 -11.91 -6.81
N VAL A 10 -21.42 -11.94 -8.04
CA VAL A 10 -20.02 -11.59 -8.30
C VAL A 10 -19.73 -10.14 -7.93
N ILE A 11 -20.60 -9.20 -8.33
CA ILE A 11 -20.50 -7.78 -7.98
C ILE A 11 -20.48 -7.61 -6.46
N GLY A 12 -21.40 -8.27 -5.74
CA GLY A 12 -21.44 -8.20 -4.28
C GLY A 12 -20.19 -8.75 -3.59
N LEU A 13 -19.64 -9.87 -4.07
CA LEU A 13 -18.37 -10.41 -3.54
C LEU A 13 -17.22 -9.43 -3.73
N VAL A 14 -17.09 -8.88 -4.94
CA VAL A 14 -16.03 -7.93 -5.28
C VAL A 14 -16.15 -6.65 -4.47
N PHE A 15 -17.36 -6.15 -4.26
CA PHE A 15 -17.63 -4.99 -3.42
C PHE A 15 -17.18 -5.23 -1.98
N VAL A 16 -17.54 -6.37 -1.38
CA VAL A 16 -17.11 -6.69 -0.01
C VAL A 16 -15.59 -6.81 0.09
N PHE A 17 -14.92 -7.43 -0.88
CA PHE A 17 -13.45 -7.48 -0.89
C PHE A 17 -12.80 -6.11 -1.07
N TYR A 18 -13.42 -5.23 -1.85
CA TYR A 18 -12.99 -3.83 -1.96
C TYR A 18 -13.08 -3.12 -0.60
N VAL A 19 -14.22 -3.22 0.09
CA VAL A 19 -14.45 -2.58 1.40
C VAL A 19 -13.45 -3.10 2.44
N LEU A 20 -13.32 -4.42 2.58
CA LEU A 20 -12.36 -5.03 3.50
C LEU A 20 -10.92 -4.64 3.15
N GLY A 21 -10.57 -4.64 1.85
CA GLY A 21 -9.26 -4.20 1.38
C GLY A 21 -8.99 -2.71 1.66
N ALA A 22 -10.02 -1.87 1.64
CA ALA A 22 -9.92 -0.45 1.94
C ALA A 22 -9.64 -0.24 3.44
N ILE A 23 -10.35 -0.95 4.32
CA ILE A 23 -10.09 -0.94 5.77
C ILE A 23 -8.65 -1.36 6.06
N VAL A 24 -8.19 -2.48 5.49
CA VAL A 24 -6.80 -2.94 5.68
C VAL A 24 -5.79 -1.89 5.18
N SER A 25 -6.07 -1.23 4.06
CA SER A 25 -5.19 -0.19 3.51
C SER A 25 -5.11 1.04 4.42
N LEU A 26 -6.24 1.48 4.98
CA LEU A 26 -6.29 2.60 5.93
C LEU A 26 -5.48 2.30 7.20
N ILE A 27 -5.70 1.12 7.80
CA ILE A 27 -4.96 0.71 8.99
C ILE A 27 -3.46 0.59 8.68
N THR A 28 -3.12 0.02 7.53
CA THR A 28 -1.72 -0.09 7.10
C THR A 28 -1.07 1.28 6.93
N GLN A 29 -1.79 2.27 6.39
CA GLN A 29 -1.30 3.64 6.26
C GLN A 29 -1.03 4.25 7.64
N TRP A 30 -1.98 4.15 8.57
CA TRP A 30 -1.81 4.66 9.94
C TRP A 30 -0.63 4.02 10.66
N MET A 31 -0.46 2.70 10.53
CA MET A 31 0.69 2.00 11.10
C MET A 31 2.01 2.47 10.46
N ASN A 32 2.07 2.56 9.13
CA ASN A 32 3.27 3.01 8.43
C ASN A 32 3.66 4.44 8.81
N GLU A 33 2.68 5.32 9.00
CA GLU A 33 2.89 6.69 9.42
C GLU A 33 3.35 6.76 10.89
N ALA A 34 2.65 6.08 11.79
CA ALA A 34 2.97 6.07 13.22
C ALA A 34 4.37 5.50 13.51
N PHE A 35 4.78 4.47 12.77
CA PHE A 35 6.10 3.85 12.92
C PHE A 35 7.18 4.46 12.02
N GLU A 36 6.85 5.45 11.18
CA GLU A 36 7.75 6.10 10.22
C GLU A 36 8.54 5.10 9.36
N THR A 37 7.89 4.00 8.96
CA THR A 37 8.55 2.83 8.35
C THR A 37 9.29 3.18 7.06
N ARG A 38 8.73 4.11 6.28
CA ARG A 38 9.34 4.63 5.06
C ARG A 38 10.62 5.42 5.36
N GLY A 39 10.58 6.31 6.35
CA GLY A 39 11.75 7.07 6.79
C GLY A 39 12.85 6.17 7.33
N LYS A 40 12.50 5.19 8.16
CA LYS A 40 13.46 4.18 8.68
C LYS A 40 14.08 3.34 7.57
N SER A 41 13.29 2.93 6.57
CA SER A 41 13.80 2.20 5.41
C SER A 41 14.80 3.04 4.62
N LEU A 42 14.51 4.33 4.42
CA LEU A 42 15.42 5.25 3.75
C LEU A 42 16.70 5.48 4.55
N GLU A 43 16.59 5.77 5.85
CA GLU A 43 17.75 5.98 6.73
C GLU A 43 18.69 4.77 6.72
N LYS A 44 18.15 3.55 6.75
CA LYS A 44 18.95 2.31 6.62
C LYS A 44 19.80 2.27 5.35
N HIS A 45 19.33 2.87 4.25
CA HIS A 45 20.09 2.94 3.00
C HIS A 45 21.03 4.15 2.98
N LEU A 46 20.66 5.27 3.61
CA LEU A 46 21.57 6.40 3.81
C LEU A 46 22.79 6.01 4.65
N LYS A 47 22.61 5.15 5.65
CA LYS A 47 23.70 4.53 6.42
C LYS A 47 24.74 3.84 5.56
N LYS A 48 24.33 3.18 4.46
CA LYS A 48 25.27 2.59 3.49
C LYS A 48 26.05 3.66 2.72
N ILE A 49 25.44 4.82 2.47
CA ILE A 49 26.04 5.93 1.71
C ILE A 49 27.08 6.68 2.55
N VAL A 50 26.74 7.10 3.77
CA VAL A 50 27.60 7.98 4.58
C VAL A 50 28.23 7.29 5.79
N GLY A 51 27.81 6.07 6.12
CA GLY A 51 28.23 5.36 7.33
C GLY A 51 27.26 5.59 8.50
N ASP A 52 27.19 4.59 9.40
CA ASP A 52 26.27 4.60 10.55
C ASP A 52 26.51 5.77 11.50
N SER A 53 27.78 6.15 11.71
CA SER A 53 28.17 7.25 12.59
C SER A 53 27.83 8.63 12.04
N HIS A 54 27.67 8.76 10.71
CA HIS A 54 27.54 10.06 10.04
C HIS A 54 26.14 10.32 9.49
N VAL A 55 25.28 9.30 9.41
CA VAL A 55 23.91 9.47 8.90
C VAL A 55 23.13 10.54 9.69
N GLY A 56 23.36 10.62 11.00
CA GLY A 56 22.68 11.59 11.86
C GLY A 56 23.02 13.04 11.53
N ASP A 57 24.26 13.32 11.12
CA ASP A 57 24.67 14.66 10.69
C ASP A 57 24.32 14.93 9.24
N PHE A 58 24.42 13.89 8.40
CA PHE A 58 24.01 13.97 7.01
C PHE A 58 22.55 14.38 6.85
N VAL A 59 21.62 13.76 7.57
CA VAL A 59 20.18 14.10 7.48
C VAL A 59 19.85 15.48 8.06
N LYS A 60 20.78 16.11 8.79
CA LYS A 60 20.61 17.48 9.29
C LYS A 60 20.97 18.56 8.27
N LEU A 61 21.52 18.19 7.11
CA LEU A 61 21.79 19.15 6.04
C LEU A 61 20.53 19.92 5.64
N PRO A 62 20.59 21.26 5.44
CA PRO A 62 19.40 22.07 5.16
C PRO A 62 18.57 21.55 3.99
N GLN A 63 19.20 21.14 2.88
CA GLN A 63 18.48 20.60 1.73
C GLN A 63 17.75 19.27 1.98
N LEU A 64 18.19 18.48 2.97
CA LEU A 64 17.50 17.24 3.36
C LEU A 64 16.43 17.51 4.42
N GLN A 65 16.69 18.42 5.35
CA GLN A 65 15.69 18.84 6.34
C GLN A 65 14.46 19.48 5.69
N ALA A 66 14.64 20.22 4.60
CA ALA A 66 13.54 20.80 3.83
C ALA A 66 12.59 19.76 3.21
N LEU A 67 13.02 18.49 3.08
CA LEU A 67 12.21 17.40 2.53
C LEU A 67 11.41 16.64 3.60
N ARG A 68 11.53 17.01 4.88
CA ARG A 68 10.80 16.36 5.96
C ARG A 68 9.31 16.72 5.88
N PRO A 69 8.41 15.73 5.79
CA PRO A 69 6.99 16.02 5.84
C PRO A 69 6.60 16.52 7.23
N ILE A 70 5.76 17.56 7.28
CA ILE A 70 5.13 18.02 8.50
C ILE A 70 3.84 17.22 8.68
N ARG A 71 3.72 16.50 9.79
CA ARG A 71 2.53 15.70 10.11
C ARG A 71 2.16 15.82 11.58
N TYR A 72 1.00 15.30 11.95
CA TYR A 72 0.59 15.21 13.34
C TYR A 72 1.60 14.41 14.17
N LYS A 73 1.84 14.88 15.40
CA LYS A 73 2.77 14.22 16.33
C LYS A 73 2.34 12.79 16.64
N SER A 74 1.05 12.58 16.85
CA SER A 74 0.44 11.28 17.13
C SER A 74 -0.93 11.18 16.49
N TRP A 75 -1.48 9.96 16.41
CA TRP A 75 -2.77 9.69 15.77
C TRP A 75 -3.95 10.45 16.40
N TYR A 76 -3.85 10.87 17.67
CA TYR A 76 -4.86 11.67 18.39
C TYR A 76 -4.57 13.17 18.39
N SER A 77 -3.45 13.62 17.81
CA SER A 77 -3.07 15.04 17.82
C SER A 77 -3.95 15.92 16.93
N PHE A 78 -4.88 15.34 16.16
CA PHE A 78 -5.91 16.07 15.42
C PHE A 78 -6.77 16.98 16.32
N ILE A 79 -6.93 16.60 17.60
CA ILE A 79 -7.68 17.39 18.59
C ILE A 79 -6.90 18.65 18.99
N THR A 80 -5.59 18.53 19.09
CA THR A 80 -4.68 19.59 19.55
C THR A 80 -4.01 20.38 18.42
N SER A 81 -4.20 19.93 17.18
CA SER A 81 -3.48 20.39 15.98
C SER A 81 -1.94 20.40 16.12
N ALA A 82 -1.38 19.53 16.97
CA ALA A 82 0.05 19.47 17.24
C ALA A 82 0.79 18.73 16.13
N THR A 83 1.69 19.42 15.43
CA THR A 83 2.48 18.89 14.31
C THR A 83 3.98 18.87 14.63
N GLU A 84 4.71 17.95 13.99
CA GLU A 84 6.17 17.88 14.07
C GLU A 84 6.76 17.43 12.71
N PRO A 85 8.01 17.83 12.40
CA PRO A 85 8.70 17.32 11.22
C PRO A 85 9.05 15.85 11.44
N LYS A 86 8.58 14.96 10.56
CA LYS A 86 8.88 13.51 10.61
C LYS A 86 10.17 13.19 9.85
N MET A 87 10.61 11.92 9.87
CA MET A 87 11.76 11.46 9.10
C MET A 87 11.59 11.73 7.61
N VAL A 88 12.70 11.94 6.89
CA VAL A 88 12.67 12.10 5.43
C VAL A 88 12.23 10.80 4.78
N GLU A 89 11.21 10.86 3.92
CA GLU A 89 10.61 9.66 3.32
C GLU A 89 10.99 9.40 1.86
N LYS A 90 11.40 10.47 1.17
CA LYS A 90 11.77 10.44 -0.23
C LYS A 90 12.76 11.56 -0.47
N ILE A 91 13.88 11.24 -1.11
CA ILE A 91 14.89 12.21 -1.52
C ILE A 91 15.03 12.10 -3.04
N PRO A 92 14.86 13.19 -3.81
CA PRO A 92 15.24 13.20 -5.22
C PRO A 92 16.73 12.86 -5.35
N VAL A 93 17.08 11.95 -6.26
CA VAL A 93 18.47 11.44 -6.36
C VAL A 93 19.46 12.58 -6.61
N ALA A 94 19.10 13.58 -7.41
CA ALA A 94 19.93 14.77 -7.62
C ALA A 94 20.27 15.47 -6.29
N THR A 95 19.25 15.75 -5.47
CA THR A 95 19.42 16.34 -4.13
C THR A 95 20.26 15.45 -3.22
N LEU A 96 20.12 14.13 -3.30
CA LEU A 96 20.93 13.20 -2.51
C LEU A 96 22.41 13.26 -2.88
N VAL A 97 22.71 13.32 -4.19
CA VAL A 97 24.08 13.45 -4.70
C VAL A 97 24.67 14.80 -4.31
N ASP A 98 23.92 15.89 -4.48
CA ASP A 98 24.34 17.23 -4.06
C ASP A 98 24.62 17.28 -2.55
N SER A 99 23.70 16.76 -1.74
CA SER A 99 23.89 16.65 -0.29
C SER A 99 25.13 15.86 0.07
N TYR A 100 25.38 14.75 -0.62
CA TYR A 100 26.58 13.96 -0.38
C TYR A 100 27.84 14.73 -0.77
N PHE A 101 27.86 15.39 -1.93
CA PHE A 101 29.02 16.14 -2.42
C PHE A 101 29.33 17.34 -1.52
N ASP A 102 28.31 18.02 -1.01
CA ASP A 102 28.46 19.07 0.00
C ASP A 102 29.00 18.49 1.32
N PHE A 103 28.42 17.37 1.78
CA PHE A 103 28.81 16.71 3.03
C PHE A 103 30.28 16.29 3.05
N VAL A 104 30.78 15.81 1.91
CA VAL A 104 32.16 15.35 1.76
C VAL A 104 33.12 16.44 1.25
N GLY A 105 32.65 17.68 1.09
CA GLY A 105 33.48 18.82 0.67
C GLY A 105 33.87 18.87 -0.81
N LEU A 106 33.23 18.08 -1.67
CA LEU A 106 33.52 18.07 -3.11
C LEU A 106 33.02 19.33 -3.83
N THR A 107 31.95 19.96 -3.34
CA THR A 107 31.34 21.14 -3.99
C THR A 107 32.22 22.39 -3.90
N ALA A 108 33.04 22.51 -2.86
CA ALA A 108 33.90 23.68 -2.62
C ALA A 108 35.24 23.63 -3.39
N THR A 109 35.54 22.55 -4.12
CA THR A 109 36.86 22.35 -4.73
C THR A 109 36.88 22.86 -6.18
N THR A 110 37.60 23.96 -6.43
CA THR A 110 37.73 24.63 -7.74
C THR A 110 38.72 23.97 -8.70
N GLU A 111 39.70 23.21 -8.19
CA GLU A 111 40.66 22.47 -9.00
C GLU A 111 40.63 20.99 -8.63
N ILE A 112 40.07 20.16 -9.51
CA ILE A 112 39.92 18.72 -9.33
C ILE A 112 40.82 18.02 -10.34
N THR A 113 42.09 17.83 -9.97
CA THR A 113 42.99 16.90 -10.65
C THR A 113 42.76 15.49 -10.08
N GLY A 114 42.96 14.44 -10.89
CA GLY A 114 42.72 13.05 -10.48
C GLY A 114 43.43 12.64 -9.19
N ASP A 115 44.63 13.18 -8.91
CA ASP A 115 45.36 12.88 -7.67
C ASP A 115 44.79 13.61 -6.45
N LYS A 116 44.36 14.86 -6.62
CA LYS A 116 43.66 15.63 -5.56
C LYS A 116 42.29 15.02 -5.22
N LEU A 117 41.63 14.41 -6.21
CA LEU A 117 40.39 13.68 -5.99
C LEU A 117 40.60 12.41 -5.13
N LYS A 118 41.70 11.68 -5.34
CA LYS A 118 42.07 10.53 -4.49
C LYS A 118 42.35 10.97 -3.05
N GLU A 119 43.05 12.08 -2.87
CA GLU A 119 43.33 12.67 -1.57
C GLU A 119 42.03 13.05 -0.84
N LEU A 120 41.13 13.79 -1.52
CA LEU A 120 39.82 14.17 -0.96
C LEU A 120 38.98 12.96 -0.55
N ILE A 121 38.91 11.93 -1.40
CA ILE A 121 38.14 10.71 -1.10
C ILE A 121 38.71 9.97 0.11
N SER A 122 40.03 10.00 0.33
CA SER A 122 40.64 9.34 1.48
C SER A 122 40.11 9.91 2.81
N ALA A 123 39.79 11.20 2.83
CA ALA A 123 39.22 11.92 3.98
C ALA A 123 37.73 11.64 4.22
N PHE A 124 37.03 10.98 3.29
CA PHE A 124 35.60 10.68 3.46
C PHE A 124 35.39 9.69 4.61
N PRO A 125 34.24 9.74 5.29
CA PRO A 125 33.82 8.68 6.20
C PRO A 125 33.85 7.29 5.57
N ASP A 126 34.22 6.25 6.32
CA ASP A 126 34.13 4.89 5.80
C ASP A 126 32.66 4.47 5.60
N SER A 127 32.35 4.08 4.37
CA SER A 127 31.00 3.72 3.95
C SER A 127 31.04 2.92 2.64
N GLU A 128 29.92 2.28 2.27
CA GLU A 128 29.82 1.68 0.93
C GLU A 128 29.89 2.74 -0.17
N GLY A 129 29.35 3.94 0.09
CA GLY A 129 29.44 5.09 -0.81
C GLY A 129 30.88 5.52 -1.10
N LYS A 130 31.71 5.68 -0.05
CA LYS A 130 33.14 5.99 -0.19
C LYS A 130 33.84 4.92 -1.01
N ARG A 131 33.61 3.64 -0.71
CA ARG A 131 34.25 2.51 -1.43
C ARG A 131 33.86 2.48 -2.91
N ALA A 132 32.59 2.75 -3.24
CA ALA A 132 32.14 2.82 -4.63
C ALA A 132 32.82 3.97 -5.40
N ILE A 133 32.88 5.16 -4.79
CA ILE A 133 33.51 6.34 -5.37
C ILE A 133 35.03 6.15 -5.53
N ALA A 134 35.71 5.66 -4.49
CA ALA A 134 37.14 5.35 -4.52
C ALA A 134 37.49 4.36 -5.65
N LYS A 135 36.64 3.35 -5.86
CA LYS A 135 36.80 2.38 -6.96
C LYS A 135 36.77 3.07 -8.33
N TRP A 136 35.82 3.97 -8.59
CA TRP A 136 35.73 4.65 -9.88
C TRP A 136 36.91 5.58 -10.13
N VAL A 137 37.39 6.28 -9.10
CA VAL A 137 38.60 7.11 -9.22
C VAL A 137 39.84 6.24 -9.46
N GLY A 138 39.94 5.07 -8.81
CA GLY A 138 40.95 4.06 -9.12
C GLY A 138 40.88 3.50 -10.55
N GLN A 139 39.69 3.53 -11.18
CA GLN A 139 39.47 3.15 -12.58
C GLN A 139 39.76 4.27 -13.59
N GLY A 140 40.22 5.43 -13.14
CA GLY A 140 40.61 6.54 -14.03
C GLY A 140 39.53 7.61 -14.23
N VAL A 141 38.50 7.68 -13.38
CA VAL A 141 37.57 8.83 -13.37
C VAL A 141 38.31 10.05 -12.81
N THR A 142 38.49 11.08 -13.66
CA THR A 142 39.29 12.27 -13.33
C THR A 142 38.49 13.56 -13.22
N ASN A 143 37.25 13.59 -13.72
CA ASN A 143 36.40 14.78 -13.69
C ASN A 143 35.19 14.60 -12.76
N LEU A 144 34.68 15.73 -12.23
CA LEU A 144 33.56 15.74 -11.29
C LEU A 144 32.23 15.36 -11.96
N GLU A 145 32.08 15.66 -13.25
CA GLU A 145 30.85 15.38 -14.00
C GLU A 145 30.60 13.88 -14.16
N ASP A 146 31.60 13.11 -14.58
CA ASP A 146 31.50 11.64 -14.69
C ASP A 146 31.36 11.01 -13.30
N LEU A 147 32.06 11.53 -12.29
CA LEU A 147 31.89 11.08 -10.91
C LEU A 147 30.45 11.30 -10.41
N ARG A 148 29.91 12.49 -10.64
CA ARG A 148 28.52 12.85 -10.32
C ARG A 148 27.55 11.92 -11.04
N LYS A 149 27.74 11.68 -12.35
CA LYS A 149 26.90 10.76 -13.14
C LYS A 149 26.89 9.34 -12.57
N ARG A 150 28.06 8.80 -12.23
CA ARG A 150 28.19 7.45 -11.63
C ARG A 150 27.58 7.39 -10.23
N THR A 151 27.78 8.44 -9.43
CA THR A 151 27.18 8.55 -8.09
C THR A 151 25.66 8.59 -8.19
N THR A 152 25.11 9.39 -9.11
CA THR A 152 23.66 9.41 -9.40
C THR A 152 23.14 8.02 -9.72
N ALA A 153 23.78 7.29 -10.65
CA ALA A 153 23.34 5.94 -11.02
C ALA A 153 23.36 4.97 -9.82
N TYR A 154 24.41 5.01 -9.01
CA TYR A 154 24.54 4.15 -7.83
C TYR A 154 23.51 4.51 -6.74
N PHE A 155 23.32 5.80 -6.46
CA PHE A 155 22.37 6.27 -5.46
C PHE A 155 20.92 6.04 -5.89
N THR A 156 20.59 6.14 -7.19
CA THR A 156 19.29 5.70 -7.71
C THR A 156 19.00 4.27 -7.28
N GLY A 157 19.94 3.35 -7.52
CA GLY A 157 19.79 1.95 -7.11
C GLY A 157 19.59 1.76 -5.60
N LEU A 158 20.29 2.53 -4.77
CA LEU A 158 20.10 2.50 -3.31
C LEU A 158 18.74 3.05 -2.87
N THR A 159 18.27 4.13 -3.49
CA THR A 159 16.93 4.68 -3.21
C THR A 159 15.81 3.76 -3.71
N ASP A 160 16.02 3.04 -4.81
CA ASP A 160 15.10 2.02 -5.31
C ASP A 160 15.05 0.81 -4.37
N GLN A 161 16.19 0.38 -3.83
CA GLN A 161 16.23 -0.65 -2.78
C GLN A 161 15.53 -0.20 -1.49
N ALA A 162 15.68 1.07 -1.10
CA ALA A 162 14.95 1.63 0.04
C ALA A 162 13.44 1.60 -0.18
N ALA A 163 12.98 1.94 -1.38
CA ALA A 163 11.58 1.87 -1.76
C ALA A 163 11.07 0.41 -1.80
N ALA A 164 11.85 -0.52 -2.35
CA ALA A 164 11.52 -1.94 -2.39
C ALA A 164 11.42 -2.55 -0.99
N THR A 165 12.34 -2.21 -0.09
CA THR A 165 12.32 -2.62 1.31
C THR A 165 11.03 -2.13 1.99
N PHE A 166 10.70 -0.85 1.85
CA PHE A 166 9.45 -0.30 2.39
C PHE A 166 8.21 -1.01 1.85
N ARG A 167 8.15 -1.32 0.54
CA ARG A 167 7.03 -2.06 -0.06
C ARG A 167 6.91 -3.48 0.52
N SER A 168 8.04 -4.17 0.71
CA SER A 168 8.06 -5.52 1.30
C SER A 168 7.54 -5.52 2.76
N ASN A 169 8.01 -4.57 3.56
CA ASN A 169 7.53 -4.38 4.93
C ASN A 169 6.03 -4.05 4.97
N SER A 170 5.58 -3.13 4.11
CA SER A 170 4.15 -2.78 4.00
C SER A 170 3.29 -3.98 3.61
N ARG A 171 3.76 -4.83 2.70
CA ARG A 171 3.05 -6.05 2.31
C ARG A 171 2.89 -7.04 3.47
N SER A 172 3.87 -7.11 4.37
CA SER A 172 3.78 -7.94 5.58
C SER A 172 2.69 -7.44 6.53
N PHE A 173 2.55 -6.11 6.70
CA PHE A 173 1.44 -5.53 7.47
C PHE A 173 0.08 -5.84 6.83
N VAL A 174 -0.06 -5.64 5.51
CA VAL A 174 -1.30 -5.96 4.79
C VAL A 174 -1.72 -7.41 4.99
N ILE A 175 -0.81 -8.37 4.83
CA ILE A 175 -1.13 -9.80 5.01
C ILE A 175 -1.54 -10.09 6.45
N THR A 176 -0.79 -9.60 7.43
CA THR A 176 -1.06 -9.84 8.85
C THR A 176 -2.41 -9.23 9.27
N LEU A 177 -2.68 -7.99 8.84
CA LEU A 177 -3.97 -7.33 9.08
C LEU A 177 -5.11 -8.02 8.33
N SER A 178 -4.91 -8.52 7.12
CA SER A 178 -5.94 -9.27 6.40
C SER A 178 -6.32 -10.54 7.14
N ILE A 179 -5.34 -11.27 7.69
CA ILE A 179 -5.58 -12.46 8.53
C ILE A 179 -6.38 -12.05 9.77
N PHE A 180 -5.91 -11.06 10.51
CA PHE A 180 -6.53 -10.63 11.76
C PHE A 180 -7.97 -10.14 11.53
N LEU A 181 -8.18 -9.24 10.56
CA LEU A 181 -9.49 -8.68 10.23
C LEU A 181 -10.47 -9.78 9.80
N THR A 182 -10.04 -10.70 8.93
CA THR A 182 -10.87 -11.82 8.46
C THR A 182 -11.29 -12.73 9.62
N LEU A 183 -10.36 -13.10 10.50
CA LEU A 183 -10.65 -13.93 11.67
C LEU A 183 -11.56 -13.23 12.67
N LEU A 184 -11.33 -11.93 12.91
CA LEU A 184 -12.12 -11.11 13.83
C LEU A 184 -13.57 -10.96 13.35
N LEU A 185 -13.76 -10.64 12.07
CA LEU A 185 -15.08 -10.47 11.47
C LEU A 185 -15.78 -11.80 11.18
N GLY A 186 -15.04 -12.92 11.09
CA GLY A 186 -15.61 -14.22 10.78
C GLY A 186 -16.11 -14.40 9.35
N THR A 187 -15.84 -13.42 8.50
CA THR A 187 -16.25 -13.40 7.10
C THR A 187 -15.46 -14.45 6.32
N ASP A 188 -16.15 -15.40 5.71
CA ASP A 188 -15.55 -16.38 4.81
C ASP A 188 -16.19 -16.31 3.42
N SER A 189 -15.38 -16.44 2.37
CA SER A 189 -15.82 -16.17 1.00
C SER A 189 -16.89 -17.15 0.51
N ILE A 190 -16.87 -18.39 1.00
CA ILE A 190 -17.82 -19.43 0.60
C ILE A 190 -19.20 -19.10 1.16
N GLN A 191 -19.26 -18.76 2.44
CA GLN A 191 -20.49 -18.39 3.10
C GLN A 191 -21.03 -17.05 2.61
N LEU A 192 -20.15 -16.07 2.34
CA LEU A 192 -20.54 -14.81 1.74
C LEU A 192 -21.21 -15.04 0.37
N ALA A 193 -20.61 -15.88 -0.47
CA ALA A 193 -21.20 -16.24 -1.77
C ALA A 193 -22.57 -16.94 -1.61
N ARG A 194 -22.70 -17.86 -0.65
CA ARG A 194 -24.00 -18.50 -0.34
C ARG A 194 -25.05 -17.49 0.13
N THR A 195 -24.66 -16.54 0.98
CA THR A 195 -25.55 -15.50 1.50
C THR A 195 -26.06 -14.61 0.38
N LEU A 196 -25.18 -14.14 -0.50
CA LEU A 196 -25.54 -13.35 -1.67
C LEU A 196 -26.41 -14.13 -2.67
N TRP A 197 -26.13 -15.43 -2.83
CA TRP A 197 -26.92 -16.29 -3.72
C TRP A 197 -28.36 -16.48 -3.21
N GLN A 198 -28.51 -16.71 -1.91
CA GLN A 198 -29.80 -17.06 -1.29
C GLN A 198 -30.65 -15.84 -0.93
N ASN A 199 -30.04 -14.69 -0.62
CA ASN A 199 -30.76 -13.50 -0.16
C ASN A 199 -30.78 -12.40 -1.23
N ALA A 200 -31.94 -12.19 -1.84
CA ALA A 200 -32.11 -11.16 -2.87
C ALA A 200 -31.95 -9.73 -2.33
N GLY A 201 -32.35 -9.46 -1.08
CA GLY A 201 -32.22 -8.14 -0.47
C GLY A 201 -30.78 -7.73 -0.25
N VAL A 202 -29.97 -8.60 0.38
CA VAL A 202 -28.53 -8.36 0.62
C VAL A 202 -27.78 -8.20 -0.71
N ARG A 203 -28.14 -9.02 -1.70
CA ARG A 203 -27.54 -8.93 -3.04
C ARG A 203 -27.87 -7.61 -3.75
N ALA A 204 -29.13 -7.18 -3.73
CA ALA A 204 -29.53 -5.90 -4.31
C ALA A 204 -28.86 -4.72 -3.62
N LEU A 205 -28.75 -4.75 -2.28
CA LEU A 205 -28.02 -3.75 -1.51
C LEU A 205 -26.54 -3.68 -1.92
N ALA A 206 -25.87 -4.83 -2.03
CA ALA A 206 -24.46 -4.89 -2.41
C ALA A 206 -24.20 -4.32 -3.82
N VAL A 207 -25.09 -4.60 -4.77
CA VAL A 207 -25.02 -4.05 -6.12
C VAL A 207 -25.22 -2.54 -6.11
N ALA A 208 -26.23 -2.03 -5.38
CA ALA A 208 -26.48 -0.60 -5.28
C ALA A 208 -25.27 0.16 -4.69
N GLN A 209 -24.68 -0.37 -3.62
CA GLN A 209 -23.48 0.20 -3.00
C GLN A 209 -22.27 0.16 -3.95
N ALA A 210 -22.09 -0.93 -4.71
CA ALA A 210 -21.05 -1.04 -5.71
C ALA A 210 -21.19 -0.01 -6.84
N GLU A 211 -22.41 0.22 -7.34
CA GLU A 211 -22.69 1.24 -8.33
C GLU A 211 -22.38 2.65 -7.81
N MET A 212 -22.75 2.95 -6.56
CA MET A 212 -22.45 4.25 -5.94
C MET A 212 -20.94 4.51 -5.86
N VAL A 213 -20.14 3.54 -5.41
CA VAL A 213 -18.68 3.68 -5.34
C VAL A 213 -18.07 3.97 -6.71
N VAL A 214 -18.54 3.26 -7.75
CA VAL A 214 -18.05 3.46 -9.12
C VAL A 214 -18.47 4.81 -9.70
N GLN A 215 -19.65 5.33 -9.35
CA GLN A 215 -20.15 6.63 -9.80
C GLN A 215 -19.47 7.79 -9.08
N MET A 216 -19.33 7.74 -7.75
CA MET A 216 -18.70 8.79 -6.95
C MET A 216 -17.25 9.04 -7.38
N GLN A 217 -16.49 7.97 -7.62
CA GLN A 217 -15.09 8.11 -8.01
C GLN A 217 -14.88 8.54 -9.47
N GLN A 218 -15.90 8.43 -10.33
CA GLN A 218 -15.86 8.99 -11.68
C GLN A 218 -16.11 10.50 -11.70
N ALA A 219 -16.87 11.03 -10.74
CA ALA A 219 -17.20 12.46 -10.66
C ALA A 219 -16.06 13.31 -10.10
N ASP A 220 -15.29 12.79 -9.14
CA ASP A 220 -14.35 13.61 -8.35
C ASP A 220 -12.88 13.50 -8.81
N GLY A 221 -12.53 12.56 -9.70
CA GLY A 221 -11.15 12.32 -10.16
C GLY A 221 -10.15 11.94 -9.05
N SER A 222 -10.61 11.94 -7.80
CA SER A 222 -9.91 11.71 -6.55
C SER A 222 -10.45 10.41 -5.95
N ALA A 223 -9.63 9.69 -5.17
CA ALA A 223 -10.18 8.59 -4.38
C ALA A 223 -11.22 9.14 -3.41
N PRO A 224 -12.41 8.50 -3.24
CA PRO A 224 -13.38 8.94 -2.26
C PRO A 224 -12.68 9.02 -0.90
N GLU A 225 -12.92 10.09 -0.15
CA GLU A 225 -12.47 10.14 1.24
C GLU A 225 -13.07 8.94 1.95
N VAL A 226 -12.23 7.93 2.20
CA VAL A 226 -12.68 6.67 2.76
C VAL A 226 -12.90 6.88 4.26
N ASN A 227 -14.14 7.19 4.63
CA ASN A 227 -14.53 7.25 6.02
C ASN A 227 -14.71 5.82 6.56
N VAL A 228 -14.03 5.53 7.67
CA VAL A 228 -14.10 4.22 8.33
C VAL A 228 -15.53 3.94 8.81
N ASP A 229 -16.24 4.95 9.29
CA ASP A 229 -17.61 4.79 9.77
C ASP A 229 -18.56 4.35 8.65
N ASP A 230 -18.41 4.94 7.46
CA ASP A 230 -19.20 4.58 6.28
C ASP A 230 -18.89 3.15 5.82
N LEU A 231 -17.61 2.75 5.82
CA LEU A 231 -17.23 1.38 5.47
C LEU A 231 -17.75 0.36 6.49
N LEU A 232 -17.68 0.68 7.79
CA LEU A 232 -18.21 -0.19 8.84
C LEU A 232 -19.73 -0.34 8.71
N GLN A 233 -20.44 0.76 8.45
CA GLN A 233 -21.88 0.74 8.23
C GLN A 233 -22.24 -0.15 7.02
N GLN A 234 -21.52 -0.03 5.91
CA GLN A 234 -21.72 -0.88 4.73
C GLN A 234 -21.53 -2.38 5.05
N LEU A 235 -20.56 -2.74 5.88
CA LEU A 235 -20.34 -4.13 6.29
C LEU A 235 -21.46 -4.66 7.21
N ILE A 236 -21.97 -3.81 8.10
CA ILE A 236 -23.09 -4.14 9.00
C ILE A 236 -24.36 -4.36 8.19
N ASP A 237 -24.68 -3.45 7.27
CA ASP A 237 -25.90 -3.51 6.46
C ASP A 237 -25.94 -4.75 5.56
N LEU A 238 -24.76 -5.21 5.12
CA LEU A 238 -24.61 -6.44 4.32
C LEU A 238 -24.56 -7.73 5.16
N ASN A 239 -24.66 -7.63 6.48
CA ASN A 239 -24.54 -8.76 7.42
C ASN A 239 -23.23 -9.56 7.20
N VAL A 240 -22.16 -8.87 6.83
CA VAL A 240 -20.83 -9.45 6.57
C VAL A 240 -20.07 -9.68 7.88
N VAL A 241 -20.37 -8.86 8.89
CA VAL A 241 -19.77 -8.92 10.22
C VAL A 241 -20.42 -10.01 11.05
N LYS A 242 -19.65 -11.07 11.34
CA LYS A 242 -20.07 -12.21 12.15
C LYS A 242 -19.13 -12.41 13.34
N ILE A 243 -19.02 -11.36 14.15
CA ILE A 243 -18.23 -11.43 15.38
C ILE A 243 -18.80 -12.55 16.26
N GLY A 244 -17.94 -13.42 16.77
CA GLY A 244 -18.37 -14.58 17.55
C GLY A 244 -18.78 -15.80 16.73
N TRP A 245 -18.46 -15.84 15.42
CA TRP A 245 -18.74 -16.98 14.53
C TRP A 245 -18.26 -18.35 15.08
N TRP A 246 -17.21 -18.35 15.91
CA TRP A 246 -16.71 -19.54 16.59
C TRP A 246 -17.70 -20.14 17.60
N GLN A 247 -18.78 -19.43 17.96
CA GLN A 247 -19.88 -19.90 18.80
C GLN A 247 -21.19 -20.05 18.02
N THR A 248 -21.45 -19.15 17.06
CA THR A 248 -22.76 -19.06 16.39
C THR A 248 -22.89 -19.97 15.17
N GLU A 249 -21.79 -20.44 14.58
CA GLU A 249 -21.79 -21.24 13.35
C GLU A 249 -21.39 -22.70 13.56
N LEU A 250 -21.30 -23.13 14.81
CA LEU A 250 -20.89 -24.49 15.16
C LEU A 250 -21.91 -25.52 14.66
N PRO A 251 -21.47 -26.70 14.19
CA PRO A 251 -22.34 -27.82 13.93
C PRO A 251 -23.20 -28.17 15.18
N PRO A 252 -24.46 -28.61 15.02
CA PRO A 252 -25.33 -28.96 16.14
C PRO A 252 -24.69 -29.97 17.11
N ALA A 253 -25.03 -29.87 18.40
CA ALA A 253 -24.54 -30.82 19.41
C ALA A 253 -24.94 -32.26 19.04
N GLY A 254 -23.98 -33.20 19.10
CA GLY A 254 -24.16 -34.59 18.68
C GLY A 254 -23.88 -34.87 17.19
N SER A 255 -23.40 -33.90 16.43
CA SER A 255 -22.96 -34.08 15.05
C SER A 255 -21.77 -35.05 14.91
N THR A 256 -21.74 -35.79 13.81
CA THR A 256 -20.69 -36.78 13.54
C THR A 256 -19.32 -36.13 13.33
N ALA A 257 -18.25 -36.89 13.57
CA ALA A 257 -16.88 -36.45 13.29
C ALA A 257 -16.69 -36.00 11.83
N GLY A 258 -17.37 -36.64 10.87
CA GLY A 258 -17.34 -36.25 9.46
C GLY A 258 -17.95 -34.87 9.20
N THR A 259 -19.06 -34.54 9.86
CA THR A 259 -19.69 -33.21 9.77
C THR A 259 -18.79 -32.12 10.34
N TRP A 260 -18.14 -32.39 11.48
CA TRP A 260 -17.16 -31.48 12.08
C TRP A 260 -15.96 -31.26 11.17
N LEU A 261 -15.39 -32.34 10.60
CA LEU A 261 -14.27 -32.24 9.67
C LEU A 261 -14.65 -31.41 8.44
N GLY A 262 -15.82 -31.68 7.84
CA GLY A 262 -16.32 -30.92 6.69
C GLY A 262 -16.51 -29.43 7.01
N PHE A 263 -17.04 -29.10 8.19
CA PHE A 263 -17.17 -27.72 8.65
C PHE A 263 -15.81 -27.04 8.77
N ILE A 264 -14.86 -27.65 9.47
CA ILE A 264 -13.51 -27.09 9.67
C ILE A 264 -12.82 -26.86 8.33
N VAL A 265 -12.87 -27.84 7.43
CA VAL A 265 -12.24 -27.74 6.11
C VAL A 265 -12.87 -26.62 5.28
N LEU A 266 -14.21 -26.57 5.19
CA LEU A 266 -14.89 -25.51 4.42
C LEU A 266 -14.66 -24.14 5.02
N LYS A 267 -14.70 -24.00 6.35
CA LYS A 267 -14.47 -22.72 7.02
C LYS A 267 -13.02 -22.27 6.85
N ALA A 268 -12.05 -23.17 7.00
CA ALA A 268 -10.64 -22.87 6.75
C ALA A 268 -10.38 -22.45 5.30
N LEU A 269 -11.00 -23.14 4.32
CA LEU A 269 -10.91 -22.75 2.91
C LEU A 269 -11.57 -21.40 2.64
N GLY A 270 -12.75 -21.15 3.19
CA GLY A 270 -13.46 -19.87 3.04
C GLY A 270 -12.66 -18.71 3.62
N LEU A 271 -12.13 -18.86 4.83
CA LEU A 271 -11.29 -17.85 5.49
C LEU A 271 -9.99 -17.64 4.71
N GLY A 272 -9.34 -18.72 4.25
CA GLY A 272 -8.14 -18.64 3.43
C GLY A 272 -8.36 -17.87 2.13
N LEU A 273 -9.46 -18.13 1.42
CA LEU A 273 -9.85 -17.37 0.24
C LEU A 273 -10.12 -15.90 0.54
N THR A 274 -10.77 -15.60 1.67
CA THR A 274 -11.02 -14.21 2.09
C THR A 274 -9.71 -13.48 2.41
N VAL A 275 -8.81 -14.10 3.17
CA VAL A 275 -7.48 -13.52 3.45
C VAL A 275 -6.74 -13.22 2.16
N MET A 276 -6.70 -14.19 1.22
CA MET A 276 -6.06 -13.98 -0.08
C MET A 276 -6.70 -12.83 -0.86
N ALA A 277 -8.03 -12.75 -0.87
CA ALA A 277 -8.76 -11.70 -1.56
C ALA A 277 -8.48 -10.32 -0.95
N VAL A 278 -8.68 -10.16 0.36
CA VAL A 278 -8.48 -8.89 1.08
C VAL A 278 -7.03 -8.39 0.97
N SER A 279 -6.06 -9.32 1.00
CA SER A 279 -4.63 -8.97 0.90
C SER A 279 -4.20 -8.37 -0.45
N GLN A 280 -5.03 -8.47 -1.50
CA GLN A 280 -4.76 -7.81 -2.78
C GLN A 280 -4.92 -6.28 -2.71
N GLY A 281 -5.67 -5.79 -1.70
CA GLY A 281 -5.93 -4.37 -1.50
C GLY A 281 -7.11 -3.84 -2.32
N SER A 282 -7.60 -2.65 -1.93
CA SER A 282 -8.80 -2.03 -2.50
C SER A 282 -8.64 -1.64 -3.97
N SER A 283 -7.46 -1.18 -4.40
CA SER A 283 -7.24 -0.73 -5.77
C SER A 283 -7.49 -1.84 -6.81
N PHE A 284 -7.06 -3.07 -6.50
CA PHE A 284 -7.29 -4.24 -7.36
C PHE A 284 -8.79 -4.54 -7.53
N TRP A 285 -9.53 -4.59 -6.42
CA TRP A 285 -10.95 -4.90 -6.43
C TRP A 285 -11.80 -3.77 -7.00
N TYR A 286 -11.40 -2.52 -6.81
CA TYR A 286 -12.03 -1.36 -7.45
C TYR A 286 -11.93 -1.44 -8.97
N ASP A 287 -10.73 -1.70 -9.52
CA ASP A 287 -10.54 -1.84 -10.97
C ASP A 287 -11.40 -2.96 -11.55
N PHE A 288 -11.57 -4.05 -10.79
CA PHE A 288 -12.43 -5.16 -11.17
C PHE A 288 -13.91 -4.77 -11.09
N LEU A 289 -14.33 -4.11 -10.01
CA LEU A 289 -15.70 -3.61 -9.80
C LEU A 289 -16.12 -2.66 -10.92
N LYS A 290 -15.26 -1.69 -11.25
CA LYS A 290 -15.48 -0.72 -12.33
C LYS A 290 -15.76 -1.42 -13.65
N LYS A 291 -14.95 -2.45 -14.00
CA LYS A 291 -15.14 -3.23 -15.23
C LYS A 291 -16.45 -4.01 -15.27
N LEU A 292 -16.90 -4.54 -14.13
CA LEU A 292 -18.15 -5.30 -14.03
C LEU A 292 -19.38 -4.39 -14.15
N VAL A 293 -19.39 -3.29 -13.40
CA VAL A 293 -20.48 -2.30 -13.42
C VAL A 293 -20.59 -1.63 -14.79
N SER A 294 -19.47 -1.23 -15.39
CA SER A 294 -19.49 -0.57 -16.71
C SER A 294 -20.00 -1.49 -17.83
N LYS A 295 -19.65 -2.79 -17.79
CA LYS A 295 -20.08 -3.74 -18.81
C LYS A 295 -21.53 -4.16 -18.66
N GLY A 296 -22.00 -4.41 -17.44
CA GLY A 296 -23.39 -4.81 -17.23
C GLY A 296 -24.41 -3.69 -17.50
N GLY A 297 -23.98 -2.43 -17.58
CA GLY A 297 -24.84 -1.34 -18.04
C GLY A 297 -25.00 -1.24 -19.56
N SER A 298 -24.04 -1.74 -20.34
CA SER A 298 -24.08 -1.72 -21.81
C SER A 298 -24.96 -2.81 -22.42
N SER A 299 -25.29 -3.87 -21.67
CA SER A 299 -26.13 -4.97 -22.19
C SER A 299 -27.63 -4.68 -22.20
N SER A 300 -28.11 -3.62 -21.53
CA SER A 300 -29.53 -3.23 -21.57
C SER A 300 -29.88 -2.19 -22.63
N SER A 301 -28.90 -1.58 -23.30
CA SER A 301 -29.13 -0.57 -24.35
C SER A 301 -29.19 -1.15 -25.76
N SER A 302 -28.95 -2.46 -25.94
CA SER A 302 -28.95 -3.11 -27.26
C SER A 302 -30.23 -3.92 -27.56
N SER A 303 -31.29 -3.76 -26.74
CA SER A 303 -32.52 -4.58 -26.85
C SER A 303 -33.78 -3.78 -27.22
N SER A 304 -33.67 -2.49 -27.57
CA SER A 304 -34.83 -1.64 -27.91
C SER A 304 -34.98 -1.29 -29.40
N ASP A 305 -34.07 -1.73 -30.29
CA ASP A 305 -34.19 -1.48 -31.73
C ASP A 305 -34.52 -2.77 -32.48
N ASN A 306 -35.78 -3.19 -32.45
CA ASN A 306 -36.38 -4.04 -33.49
C ASN A 306 -37.91 -3.97 -33.38
N GLU A 307 -38.50 -2.88 -33.86
CA GLU A 307 -39.88 -2.90 -34.35
C GLU A 307 -39.86 -3.23 -35.86
N PRO A 308 -40.65 -4.22 -36.32
CA PRO A 308 -40.81 -4.46 -37.75
C PRO A 308 -41.77 -3.41 -38.31
N LYS A 309 -41.31 -2.61 -39.28
CA LYS A 309 -42.19 -1.78 -40.09
C LYS A 309 -43.06 -2.69 -40.97
N GLY A 310 -44.36 -2.70 -40.67
CA GLY A 310 -45.41 -3.11 -41.60
C GLY A 310 -45.70 -2.03 -42.64
#